data_AF-A0A101HIN9-F1
#
_entry.id   AF-A0A101HIN9-F1
#
_cell.length_a   1.000
_cell.length_b   1.000
_cell.length_c   1.000
_cell.angle_alpha   90.00
_cell.angle_beta   90.00
_cell.angle_gamma   90.00
#
_symmetry.space_group_name_H-M   'P 1'
#
loop_
_entity.id
_entity.type
_entity.pdbx_description
1 polymer ?
#
loop_
_entity_poly.entity_id
_entity_poly.type
_entity_poly.pdbx_seq_one_letter_code
_entity_poly.pdbx_strand_id
1 'polypeptide(L)'
;INLGDKSALYRQELMILEMLTNINDDHWKRPIHFATTITPSLFMNLQDSNFSLNGLSYQVVPGTPLSNGVNTVAAYDNMMNKFRFGGLEEDPDIYLDETNRRMISTFRLYFTQLINALLEEGENDKALAALDKANRVMPSSAVPYGTDGLLFARAYYRLGEEEKATTIISEIEERINANLDWFARLNPLQISNTLSDIIYNNINPSLLIAAIYQQYDRDQYSTTVDNLLQRARFFYAQGITYVGDLILREITDSSVRSYYSTPAGDTIFRSTEEETMQKALNMMQQYSPKLLEQYSNSSPTE
;
A
#
# COMPACT_ATOMS: atom_id res chain seq x y z
N ILE A 1 -21.53 4.56 19.88
CA ILE A 1 -21.50 5.67 18.91
C ILE A 1 -21.02 6.93 19.63
N ASN A 2 -19.91 7.50 19.21
CA ASN A 2 -19.39 8.75 19.78
C ASN A 2 -19.92 9.95 18.97
N LEU A 3 -20.64 10.86 19.63
CA LEU A 3 -21.19 12.08 19.04
C LEU A 3 -20.52 13.36 19.58
N GLY A 4 -19.45 13.24 20.37
CA GLY A 4 -18.87 14.35 21.13
C GLY A 4 -18.40 15.54 20.29
N ASP A 5 -17.94 15.29 19.07
CA ASP A 5 -17.45 16.34 18.15
C ASP A 5 -18.56 16.91 17.24
N LYS A 6 -19.82 16.46 17.40
CA LYS A 6 -20.94 16.91 16.56
C LYS A 6 -21.77 17.99 17.25
N SER A 7 -21.97 19.10 16.54
CA SER A 7 -22.84 20.20 16.96
C SER A 7 -24.29 20.07 16.49
N ALA A 8 -24.57 19.18 15.53
CA ALA A 8 -25.91 18.91 15.02
C ALA A 8 -26.02 17.46 14.50
N LEU A 9 -27.26 16.95 14.45
CA LEU A 9 -27.61 15.69 13.79
C LEU A 9 -28.60 15.95 12.65
N TYR A 10 -28.28 15.45 11.48
CA TYR A 10 -29.14 15.51 10.30
C TYR A 10 -30.12 14.33 10.27
N ARG A 11 -31.17 14.44 9.45
CA ARG A 11 -32.26 13.44 9.39
C ARG A 11 -31.75 12.02 9.08
N GLN A 12 -30.79 11.90 8.16
CA GLN A 12 -30.21 10.61 7.82
C GLN A 12 -29.46 9.97 9.00
N GLU A 13 -28.82 10.78 9.84
CA GLU A 13 -28.09 10.30 11.01
C GLU A 13 -29.06 9.84 12.11
N LEU A 14 -30.17 10.56 12.32
CA LEU A 14 -31.25 10.14 13.20
C LEU A 14 -31.87 8.82 12.75
N MET A 15 -32.07 8.62 11.45
CA MET A 15 -32.55 7.34 10.92
C MET A 15 -31.56 6.20 11.19
N ILE A 16 -30.26 6.42 11.01
CA ILE A 16 -29.24 5.41 11.31
C ILE A 16 -29.24 5.09 12.81
N LEU A 17 -29.33 6.09 13.69
CA LEU A 17 -29.41 5.88 15.14
C LEU A 17 -30.63 5.03 15.51
N GLU A 18 -31.80 5.35 14.95
CA GLU A 18 -33.04 4.59 15.16
C GLU A 18 -32.90 3.15 14.67
N MET A 19 -32.32 2.93 13.49
CA MET A 19 -32.05 1.58 12.98
C MET A 19 -31.12 0.79 13.90
N LEU A 20 -30.05 1.41 14.39
CA LEU A 20 -29.09 0.76 15.29
C LEU A 20 -29.72 0.43 16.65
N THR A 21 -30.56 1.31 17.21
CA THR A 21 -31.31 1.05 18.44
C THR A 21 -32.24 -0.14 18.27
N ASN A 22 -33.04 -0.17 17.21
CA ASN A 22 -33.98 -1.27 16.95
C ASN A 22 -33.25 -2.61 16.78
N ILE A 23 -32.12 -2.64 16.06
CA ILE A 23 -31.33 -3.87 15.90
C ILE A 23 -30.66 -4.30 17.21
N ASN A 24 -30.24 -3.35 18.05
CA ASN A 24 -29.69 -3.65 19.35
C ASN A 24 -30.73 -4.28 20.29
N ASP A 25 -31.96 -3.77 20.29
CA ASP A 25 -33.09 -4.31 21.07
C ASP A 25 -33.45 -5.73 20.64
N ASP A 26 -33.29 -6.04 19.35
CA ASP A 26 -33.44 -7.39 18.80
C ASP A 26 -32.19 -8.28 18.98
N HIS A 27 -31.22 -7.86 19.78
CA HIS A 27 -29.96 -8.57 20.05
C HIS A 27 -29.17 -8.92 18.78
N TRP A 28 -29.10 -7.99 17.82
CA TRP A 28 -28.27 -8.11 16.61
C TRP A 28 -28.59 -9.33 15.74
N LYS A 29 -29.82 -9.87 15.81
CA LYS A 29 -30.27 -11.00 14.98
C LYS A 29 -30.18 -10.71 13.48
N ARG A 30 -30.23 -9.44 13.08
CA ARG A 30 -30.05 -8.99 11.69
C ARG A 30 -28.84 -8.05 11.62
N PRO A 31 -27.80 -8.38 10.86
CA PRO A 31 -26.63 -7.51 10.78
C PRO A 31 -26.93 -6.27 9.94
N ILE A 32 -26.36 -5.14 10.33
CA ILE A 32 -26.33 -3.90 9.53
C ILE A 32 -24.96 -3.79 8.89
N HIS A 33 -24.95 -3.49 7.60
CA HIS A 33 -23.72 -3.32 6.82
C HIS A 33 -23.68 -1.94 6.17
N PHE A 34 -22.49 -1.36 6.15
CA PHE A 34 -22.15 -0.18 5.37
C PHE A 34 -21.36 -0.60 4.13
N ALA A 35 -21.64 0.07 3.01
CA ALA A 35 -20.79 0.00 1.84
C ALA A 35 -19.44 0.62 2.17
N THR A 36 -18.35 0.03 1.69
CA THR A 36 -17.01 0.47 2.04
C THR A 36 -16.53 1.70 1.25
N THR A 37 -17.23 2.04 0.16
CA THR A 37 -16.86 3.08 -0.80
C THR A 37 -17.60 4.41 -0.63
N ILE A 38 -18.34 4.58 0.48
CA ILE A 38 -19.01 5.85 0.79
C ILE A 38 -18.10 6.79 1.57
N THR A 39 -18.45 8.07 1.60
CA THR A 39 -17.69 9.10 2.33
C THR A 39 -17.62 8.78 3.83
N PRO A 40 -16.43 8.86 4.48
CA PRO A 40 -16.28 8.55 5.89
C PRO A 40 -17.20 9.34 6.84
N SER A 41 -17.60 10.56 6.46
CA SER A 41 -18.56 11.37 7.23
C SER A 41 -19.93 10.69 7.42
N LEU A 42 -20.27 9.71 6.57
CA LEU A 42 -21.52 8.94 6.66
C LEU A 42 -21.40 7.71 7.58
N PHE A 43 -20.22 7.39 8.09
CA PHE A 43 -20.00 6.22 8.96
C PHE A 43 -20.37 6.45 10.42
N MET A 44 -20.90 7.62 10.80
CA MET A 44 -21.35 7.88 12.17
C MET A 44 -20.26 7.64 13.24
N ASN A 45 -18.98 7.91 12.91
CA ASN A 45 -17.81 7.65 13.77
C ASN A 45 -17.66 6.17 14.20
N LEU A 46 -18.24 5.22 13.44
CA LEU A 46 -18.17 3.80 13.75
C LEU A 46 -16.92 3.11 13.15
N GLN A 47 -16.27 3.75 12.18
CA GLN A 47 -15.17 3.16 11.41
C GLN A 47 -14.04 2.62 12.29
N ASP A 48 -13.64 3.36 13.33
CA ASP A 48 -12.47 3.00 14.14
C ASP A 48 -12.80 2.13 15.35
N SER A 49 -14.08 1.86 15.62
CA SER A 49 -14.50 1.27 16.90
C SER A 49 -15.57 0.19 16.83
N ASN A 50 -16.35 0.11 15.75
CA ASN A 50 -17.49 -0.80 15.66
C ASN A 50 -17.68 -1.43 14.27
N PHE A 51 -16.76 -1.22 13.33
CA PHE A 51 -16.81 -1.84 12.02
C PHE A 51 -15.95 -3.08 11.95
N SER A 52 -16.52 -4.15 11.40
CA SER A 52 -15.82 -5.37 11.05
C SER A 52 -16.01 -5.65 9.57
N LEU A 53 -14.90 -5.77 8.83
CA LEU A 53 -14.90 -5.98 7.40
C LEU A 53 -15.25 -7.44 7.08
N ASN A 54 -16.30 -7.63 6.28
CA ASN A 54 -16.75 -8.94 5.78
C ASN A 54 -16.48 -9.08 4.26
N GLY A 55 -15.32 -8.59 3.80
CA GLY A 55 -14.94 -8.55 2.39
C GLY A 55 -15.14 -7.16 1.77
N LEU A 56 -16.32 -6.89 1.20
CA LEU A 56 -16.65 -5.61 0.55
C LEU A 56 -17.72 -4.79 1.32
N SER A 57 -17.96 -5.14 2.58
CA SER A 57 -18.89 -4.41 3.45
C SER A 57 -18.35 -4.34 4.87
N TYR A 58 -18.63 -3.24 5.55
CA TYR A 58 -18.39 -3.11 6.99
C TYR A 58 -19.65 -3.51 7.75
N GLN A 59 -19.59 -4.62 8.46
CA GLN A 59 -20.63 -4.99 9.43
C GLN A 59 -20.47 -4.14 10.68
N VAL A 60 -21.57 -3.60 11.20
CA VAL A 60 -21.58 -3.01 12.54
C VAL A 60 -21.59 -4.14 13.57
N VAL A 61 -20.61 -4.15 14.46
CA VAL A 61 -20.49 -5.13 15.55
C VAL A 61 -20.59 -4.42 16.91
N PRO A 62 -21.31 -5.02 17.89
CA PRO A 62 -21.26 -4.54 19.26
C PRO A 62 -19.88 -4.83 19.86
N GLY A 63 -19.23 -3.81 20.41
CA GLY A 63 -17.91 -3.93 21.02
C GLY A 63 -16.74 -3.77 20.04
N THR A 64 -15.56 -4.22 20.47
CA THR A 64 -14.31 -4.06 19.73
C THR A 64 -14.23 -5.08 18.57
N PRO A 65 -13.99 -4.64 17.34
CA PRO A 65 -13.78 -5.52 16.20
C PRO A 65 -12.58 -6.46 16.42
N LEU A 66 -12.72 -7.71 15.98
CA LEU A 66 -11.64 -8.68 15.97
C LEU A 66 -10.63 -8.37 14.86
N SER A 67 -9.41 -8.92 14.99
CA SER A 67 -8.37 -8.96 13.95
C SER A 67 -8.20 -7.61 13.23
N ASN A 68 -8.01 -6.56 14.04
CA ASN A 68 -7.81 -5.18 13.57
C ASN A 68 -8.93 -4.65 12.65
N GLY A 69 -10.17 -5.11 12.85
CA GLY A 69 -11.32 -4.68 12.08
C GLY A 69 -11.70 -5.60 10.92
N VAL A 70 -11.14 -6.80 10.81
CA VAL A 70 -11.49 -7.78 9.76
C VAL A 70 -12.13 -9.02 10.38
N ASN A 71 -13.33 -9.39 9.92
CA ASN A 71 -13.93 -10.68 10.24
C ASN A 71 -13.37 -11.72 9.27
N THR A 72 -12.22 -12.32 9.59
CA THR A 72 -11.50 -13.24 8.68
C THR A 72 -12.37 -14.41 8.25
N VAL A 73 -13.21 -14.97 9.13
CA VAL A 73 -14.13 -16.05 8.79
C VAL A 73 -15.15 -15.63 7.72
N ALA A 74 -15.88 -14.52 7.96
CA ALA A 74 -16.91 -14.07 7.04
C ALA A 74 -16.32 -13.50 5.74
N ALA A 75 -15.25 -12.72 5.84
CA ALA A 75 -14.56 -12.15 4.69
C ALA A 75 -13.98 -13.24 3.80
N TYR A 76 -13.32 -14.26 4.38
CA TYR A 76 -12.79 -15.39 3.61
C TYR A 76 -13.90 -16.15 2.88
N ASP A 77 -14.96 -16.58 3.57
CA ASP A 77 -16.06 -17.28 2.91
C ASP A 77 -16.72 -16.45 1.79
N ASN A 78 -16.97 -15.16 2.06
CA ASN A 78 -17.56 -14.27 1.07
C ASN A 78 -16.67 -14.13 -0.18
N MET A 79 -15.39 -13.83 0.00
CA MET A 79 -14.47 -13.54 -1.10
C MET A 79 -14.02 -14.82 -1.84
N MET A 80 -13.92 -15.94 -1.13
CA MET A 80 -13.48 -17.21 -1.70
C MET A 80 -14.61 -17.99 -2.35
N ASN A 81 -15.85 -17.91 -1.85
CA ASN A 81 -16.92 -18.79 -2.30
C ASN A 81 -18.11 -18.05 -2.93
N LYS A 82 -18.42 -16.83 -2.49
CA LYS A 82 -19.69 -16.15 -2.84
C LYS A 82 -19.56 -15.03 -3.85
N PHE A 83 -18.50 -14.23 -3.77
CA PHE A 83 -18.32 -13.08 -4.64
C PHE A 83 -18.05 -13.46 -6.10
N ARG A 84 -18.29 -12.47 -6.97
CA ARG A 84 -18.02 -12.48 -8.40
C ARG A 84 -17.30 -11.17 -8.74
N PHE A 85 -16.32 -11.22 -9.62
CA PHE A 85 -15.37 -10.14 -9.92
C PHE A 85 -15.58 -9.60 -11.34
N GLY A 86 -16.84 -9.42 -11.73
CA GLY A 86 -17.19 -8.73 -12.98
C GLY A 86 -16.91 -9.52 -14.26
N GLY A 87 -16.86 -10.86 -14.18
CA GLY A 87 -16.69 -11.73 -15.35
C GLY A 87 -15.23 -12.03 -15.72
N LEU A 88 -14.25 -11.37 -15.09
CA LEU A 88 -12.81 -11.60 -15.35
C LEU A 88 -12.34 -13.03 -15.06
N GLU A 89 -13.07 -13.73 -14.22
CA GLU A 89 -12.80 -15.13 -13.90
C GLU A 89 -13.35 -16.14 -14.93
N GLU A 90 -14.13 -15.66 -15.90
CA GLU A 90 -14.58 -16.42 -17.07
C GLU A 90 -13.80 -16.00 -18.33
N ASP A 91 -13.60 -14.69 -18.51
CA ASP A 91 -12.88 -14.11 -19.65
C ASP A 91 -11.94 -12.98 -19.17
N PRO A 92 -10.62 -13.21 -19.14
CA PRO A 92 -9.65 -12.21 -18.70
C PRO A 92 -9.44 -11.07 -19.72
N ASP A 93 -9.94 -11.22 -20.95
CA ASP A 93 -9.79 -10.24 -22.03
C ASP A 93 -11.01 -9.29 -22.15
N ILE A 94 -11.96 -9.37 -21.22
CA ILE A 94 -13.12 -8.47 -21.17
C ILE A 94 -12.65 -7.01 -21.12
N TYR A 95 -13.21 -6.19 -22.00
CA TYR A 95 -12.99 -4.76 -21.95
C TYR A 95 -13.61 -4.15 -20.69
N LEU A 96 -12.77 -3.53 -19.86
CA LEU A 96 -13.18 -2.74 -18.72
C LEU A 96 -12.95 -1.25 -19.00
N ASP A 97 -13.99 -0.45 -18.81
CA ASP A 97 -13.86 1.01 -18.79
C ASP A 97 -13.11 1.50 -17.53
N GLU A 98 -12.82 2.80 -17.46
CA GLU A 98 -12.07 3.39 -16.34
C GLU A 98 -12.70 3.13 -14.97
N THR A 99 -14.03 3.15 -14.88
CA THR A 99 -14.73 2.97 -13.60
C THR A 99 -14.64 1.52 -13.15
N ASN A 100 -14.83 0.58 -14.08
CA ASN A 100 -14.72 -0.84 -13.79
C ASN A 100 -13.29 -1.25 -13.42
N ARG A 101 -12.25 -0.69 -14.08
CA ARG A 101 -10.85 -0.92 -13.68
C ARG A 101 -10.58 -0.50 -12.24
N ARG A 102 -11.14 0.63 -11.80
CA ARG A 102 -11.02 1.09 -10.40
C ARG A 102 -11.73 0.19 -9.40
N MET A 103 -12.84 -0.45 -9.80
CA MET A 103 -13.48 -1.46 -8.96
C MET A 103 -12.59 -2.69 -8.76
N ILE A 104 -11.85 -3.13 -9.77
CA ILE A 104 -10.88 -4.23 -9.63
C ILE A 104 -9.77 -3.90 -8.63
N SER A 105 -9.19 -2.69 -8.71
CA SER A 105 -8.22 -2.23 -7.71
C SER A 105 -8.81 -2.21 -6.29
N THR A 106 -10.09 -1.85 -6.16
CA THR A 106 -10.81 -1.88 -4.88
C THR A 106 -10.94 -3.31 -4.34
N PHE A 107 -11.28 -4.27 -5.19
CA PHE A 107 -11.36 -5.68 -4.79
C PHE A 107 -10.00 -6.22 -4.33
N ARG A 108 -8.93 -5.93 -5.05
CA ARG A 108 -7.56 -6.32 -4.66
C ARG A 108 -7.17 -5.70 -3.31
N LEU A 109 -7.50 -4.43 -3.08
CA LEU A 109 -7.25 -3.78 -1.78
C LEU A 109 -7.95 -4.50 -0.62
N TYR A 110 -9.20 -4.94 -0.79
CA TYR A 110 -9.89 -5.69 0.26
C TYR A 110 -9.37 -7.13 0.41
N PHE A 111 -8.88 -7.75 -0.67
CA PHE A 111 -8.12 -9.00 -0.55
C PHE A 111 -6.88 -8.81 0.30
N THR A 112 -6.13 -7.72 0.09
CA THR A 112 -4.96 -7.40 0.92
C THR A 112 -5.32 -7.28 2.40
N GLN A 113 -6.45 -6.64 2.75
CA GLN A 113 -6.90 -6.55 4.15
C GLN A 113 -7.18 -7.93 4.76
N LEU A 114 -7.87 -8.80 4.02
CA LEU A 114 -8.11 -10.18 4.44
C LEU A 114 -6.80 -10.97 4.60
N ILE A 115 -5.90 -10.88 3.63
CA ILE A 115 -4.63 -11.60 3.60
C ILE A 115 -3.76 -11.18 4.79
N ASN A 116 -3.64 -9.87 5.06
CA ASN A 116 -2.88 -9.38 6.20
C ASN A 116 -3.46 -9.86 7.54
N ALA A 117 -4.78 -9.81 7.70
CA ALA A 117 -5.43 -10.30 8.92
C ALA A 117 -5.22 -11.82 9.12
N LEU A 118 -5.29 -12.62 8.04
CA LEU A 118 -4.98 -14.05 8.10
C LEU A 118 -3.51 -14.33 8.45
N LEU A 119 -2.57 -13.55 7.90
CA LEU A 119 -1.15 -13.66 8.25
C LEU A 119 -0.88 -13.29 9.71
N GLU A 120 -1.60 -12.30 10.26
CA GLU A 120 -1.52 -11.92 11.68
C GLU A 120 -2.10 -13.01 12.60
N GLU A 121 -3.13 -13.72 12.15
CA GLU A 121 -3.70 -14.89 12.84
C GLU A 121 -2.84 -16.16 12.71
N GLY A 122 -1.82 -16.16 11.85
CA GLY A 122 -0.99 -17.34 11.54
C GLY A 122 -1.66 -18.35 10.60
N GLU A 123 -2.77 -17.98 9.97
CA GLU A 123 -3.54 -18.81 9.03
C GLU A 123 -2.93 -18.75 7.61
N ASN A 124 -1.66 -19.14 7.49
CA ASN A 124 -0.85 -18.98 6.29
C ASN A 124 -1.43 -19.68 5.05
N ASP A 125 -1.97 -20.89 5.20
CA ASP A 125 -2.58 -21.63 4.08
C ASP A 125 -3.79 -20.89 3.50
N LYS A 126 -4.61 -20.27 4.36
CA LYS A 126 -5.74 -19.45 3.91
C LYS A 126 -5.27 -18.16 3.28
N ALA A 127 -4.26 -17.50 3.86
CA ALA A 127 -3.67 -16.29 3.30
C ALA A 127 -3.15 -16.54 1.87
N LEU A 128 -2.39 -17.62 1.67
CA LEU A 128 -1.89 -18.03 0.36
C LEU A 128 -3.02 -18.32 -0.62
N ALA A 129 -4.03 -19.11 -0.21
CA ALA A 129 -5.17 -19.42 -1.07
C ALA A 129 -5.95 -18.16 -1.49
N ALA A 130 -6.14 -17.20 -0.58
CA ALA A 130 -6.81 -15.94 -0.88
C ALA A 130 -5.99 -15.08 -1.86
N LEU A 131 -4.69 -15.02 -1.65
CA LEU A 131 -3.75 -14.28 -2.49
C LEU A 131 -3.64 -14.87 -3.91
N ASP A 132 -3.49 -16.19 -4.03
CA ASP A 132 -3.48 -16.92 -5.32
C ASP A 132 -4.82 -16.73 -6.05
N LYS A 133 -5.95 -16.78 -5.33
CA LYS A 133 -7.26 -16.53 -5.94
C LYS A 133 -7.35 -15.11 -6.47
N ALA A 134 -6.97 -14.10 -5.69
CA ALA A 134 -7.04 -12.70 -6.10
C ALA A 134 -6.25 -12.45 -7.39
N ASN A 135 -5.05 -13.02 -7.50
CA ASN A 135 -4.24 -12.93 -8.71
C ASN A 135 -4.85 -13.64 -9.91
N ARG A 136 -5.41 -14.83 -9.70
CA ARG A 136 -6.02 -15.60 -10.79
C ARG A 136 -7.28 -14.93 -11.34
N VAL A 137 -8.13 -14.39 -10.48
CA VAL A 137 -9.44 -13.83 -10.88
C VAL A 137 -9.35 -12.36 -11.28
N MET A 138 -8.27 -11.67 -10.88
CA MET A 138 -7.99 -10.29 -11.25
C MET A 138 -6.53 -10.16 -11.66
N PRO A 139 -6.12 -10.73 -12.80
CA PRO A 139 -4.73 -10.70 -13.26
C PRO A 139 -4.30 -9.31 -13.73
N SER A 140 -2.99 -9.05 -13.78
CA SER A 140 -2.40 -7.83 -14.34
C SER A 140 -2.73 -7.61 -15.81
N SER A 141 -2.95 -8.69 -16.58
CA SER A 141 -3.33 -8.62 -18.00
C SER A 141 -4.64 -7.86 -18.22
N ALA A 142 -5.60 -8.01 -17.31
CA ALA A 142 -6.89 -7.31 -17.36
C ALA A 142 -6.79 -5.89 -16.78
N VAL A 143 -6.19 -5.78 -15.59
CA VAL A 143 -5.97 -4.50 -14.91
C VAL A 143 -4.54 -4.47 -14.38
N PRO A 144 -3.64 -3.64 -14.91
CA PRO A 144 -2.25 -3.59 -14.46
C PRO A 144 -2.15 -3.41 -12.95
N TYR A 145 -1.22 -4.11 -12.30
CA TYR A 145 -0.98 -3.96 -10.86
C TYR A 145 -0.47 -2.56 -10.54
N GLY A 146 -1.10 -1.87 -9.59
CA GLY A 146 -0.54 -0.68 -8.95
C GLY A 146 0.15 -1.05 -7.64
N THR A 147 0.03 -0.17 -6.65
CA THR A 147 0.50 -0.42 -5.27
C THR A 147 -0.15 -1.68 -4.66
N ASP A 148 -1.37 -2.01 -5.05
CA ASP A 148 -2.07 -3.26 -4.69
C ASP A 148 -1.24 -4.51 -5.02
N GLY A 149 -0.59 -4.55 -6.19
CA GLY A 149 0.28 -5.67 -6.54
C GLY A 149 1.54 -5.74 -5.68
N LEU A 150 2.10 -4.61 -5.26
CA LEU A 150 3.24 -4.61 -4.33
C LEU A 150 2.86 -5.14 -2.94
N LEU A 151 1.61 -4.92 -2.51
CA LEU A 151 1.09 -5.52 -1.28
C LEU A 151 0.94 -7.04 -1.43
N PHE A 152 0.51 -7.51 -2.60
CA PHE A 152 0.48 -8.94 -2.93
C PHE A 152 1.88 -9.56 -2.95
N ALA A 153 2.85 -8.92 -3.61
CA ALA A 153 4.24 -9.37 -3.64
C ALA A 153 4.83 -9.48 -2.22
N ARG A 154 4.62 -8.47 -1.38
CA ARG A 154 5.03 -8.51 0.03
C ARG A 154 4.39 -9.69 0.77
N ALA A 155 3.11 -9.98 0.54
CA ALA A 155 2.44 -11.10 1.17
C ALA A 155 2.99 -12.46 0.68
N TYR A 156 3.31 -12.61 -0.61
CA TYR A 156 3.99 -13.80 -1.12
C TYR A 156 5.36 -14.01 -0.47
N TYR A 157 6.17 -12.96 -0.35
CA TYR A 157 7.44 -13.06 0.38
C TYR A 157 7.25 -13.52 1.83
N ARG A 158 6.26 -12.97 2.56
CA ARG A 158 5.93 -13.42 3.93
C ARG A 158 5.53 -14.90 4.01
N LEU A 159 4.96 -15.43 2.94
CA LEU A 159 4.52 -16.83 2.83
C LEU A 159 5.61 -17.76 2.29
N GLY A 160 6.80 -17.23 1.93
CA GLY A 160 7.91 -18.00 1.36
C GLY A 160 7.79 -18.25 -0.16
N GLU A 161 6.89 -17.56 -0.84
CA GLU A 161 6.62 -17.71 -2.27
C GLU A 161 7.40 -16.68 -3.10
N GLU A 162 8.73 -16.73 -3.02
CA GLU A 162 9.63 -15.71 -3.57
C GLU A 162 9.44 -15.50 -5.07
N GLU A 163 9.34 -16.57 -5.87
CA GLU A 163 9.18 -16.49 -7.33
C GLU A 163 7.92 -15.73 -7.74
N LYS A 164 6.80 -15.98 -7.04
CA LYS A 164 5.53 -15.27 -7.27
C LYS A 164 5.64 -13.80 -6.90
N ALA A 165 6.34 -13.50 -5.80
CA ALA A 165 6.57 -12.12 -5.38
C ALA A 165 7.41 -11.35 -6.41
N THR A 166 8.54 -11.93 -6.83
CA THR A 166 9.43 -11.33 -7.83
C THR A 166 8.73 -11.12 -9.16
N THR A 167 7.91 -12.08 -9.61
CA THR A 167 7.15 -11.94 -10.87
C THR A 167 6.28 -10.68 -10.87
N ILE A 168 5.52 -10.44 -9.79
CA ILE A 168 4.66 -9.24 -9.68
C ILE A 168 5.50 -7.96 -9.63
N ILE A 169 6.61 -7.97 -8.89
CA ILE A 169 7.49 -6.80 -8.80
C ILE A 169 8.09 -6.50 -10.17
N SER A 170 8.60 -7.49 -10.89
CA SER A 170 9.18 -7.31 -12.23
C SER A 170 8.19 -6.71 -13.22
N GLU A 171 6.93 -7.18 -13.25
CA GLU A 171 5.89 -6.58 -14.11
C GLU A 171 5.65 -5.10 -13.79
N ILE A 172 5.67 -4.73 -12.51
CA ILE A 172 5.50 -3.35 -12.06
C ILE A 172 6.73 -2.51 -12.42
N GLU A 173 7.94 -3.04 -12.20
CA GLU A 173 9.21 -2.40 -12.53
C GLU A 173 9.35 -2.14 -14.03
N GLU A 174 9.02 -3.10 -14.88
CA GLU A 174 9.05 -2.94 -16.35
C GLU A 174 8.21 -1.75 -16.79
N ARG A 175 6.99 -1.63 -16.26
CA ARG A 175 6.10 -0.50 -16.55
C ARG A 175 6.67 0.83 -16.01
N ILE A 176 7.16 0.84 -14.77
CA ILE A 176 7.77 2.03 -14.15
C ILE A 176 8.97 2.50 -14.97
N ASN A 177 9.83 1.57 -15.39
CA ASN A 177 11.01 1.87 -16.19
C ASN A 177 10.61 2.47 -17.53
N ALA A 178 9.67 1.85 -18.24
CA ALA A 178 9.15 2.37 -19.51
C ALA A 178 8.54 3.79 -19.37
N ASN A 179 7.79 4.03 -18.29
CA ASN A 179 7.22 5.35 -17.99
C ASN A 179 8.31 6.39 -17.74
N LEU A 180 9.29 6.08 -16.89
CA LEU A 180 10.37 7.00 -16.54
C LEU A 180 11.30 7.29 -17.72
N ASP A 181 11.53 6.32 -18.60
CA ASP A 181 12.24 6.53 -19.87
C ASP A 181 11.45 7.44 -20.82
N TRP A 182 10.12 7.34 -20.81
CA TRP A 182 9.27 8.29 -21.53
C TRP A 182 9.37 9.71 -20.93
N PHE A 183 9.23 9.86 -19.61
CA PHE A 183 9.35 11.15 -18.94
C PHE A 183 10.72 11.80 -19.16
N ALA A 184 11.78 11.00 -19.25
CA ALA A 184 13.14 11.49 -19.48
C ALA A 184 13.32 12.23 -20.82
N ARG A 185 12.40 12.05 -21.78
CA ARG A 185 12.41 12.72 -23.09
C ARG A 185 11.65 14.04 -23.10
N LEU A 186 10.94 14.38 -22.02
CA LEU A 186 10.15 15.59 -21.93
C LEU A 186 11.03 16.80 -21.60
N ASN A 187 10.57 17.99 -21.98
CA ASN A 187 11.22 19.24 -21.56
C ASN A 187 10.87 19.58 -20.08
N PRO A 188 11.61 20.49 -19.41
CA PRO A 188 11.39 20.77 -18.00
C PRO A 188 9.98 21.21 -17.62
N LEU A 189 9.29 21.99 -18.48
CA LEU A 189 7.92 22.43 -18.23
C LEU A 189 6.93 21.25 -18.31
N GLN A 190 7.12 20.36 -19.29
CA GLN A 190 6.31 19.15 -19.42
C GLN A 190 6.52 18.22 -18.23
N ILE A 191 7.77 18.01 -17.80
CA ILE A 191 8.05 17.21 -16.59
C ILE A 191 7.38 17.84 -15.37
N SER A 192 7.47 19.17 -15.21
CA SER A 192 6.81 19.88 -14.12
C SER A 192 5.29 19.63 -14.09
N ASN A 193 4.64 19.57 -15.26
CA ASN A 193 3.21 19.33 -15.38
C ASN A 193 2.81 17.87 -15.13
N THR A 194 3.76 16.93 -15.21
CA THR A 194 3.54 15.49 -14.96
C THR A 194 4.13 15.01 -13.64
N LEU A 195 4.61 15.91 -12.77
CA LEU A 195 5.26 15.55 -11.50
C LEU A 195 4.41 14.63 -10.62
N SER A 196 3.11 14.87 -10.57
CA SER A 196 2.19 14.03 -9.82
C SER A 196 2.27 12.56 -10.27
N ASP A 197 2.26 12.34 -11.60
CA ASP A 197 2.32 11.00 -12.17
C ASP A 197 3.70 10.34 -11.97
N ILE A 198 4.77 11.10 -12.16
CA ILE A 198 6.15 10.66 -11.88
C ILE A 198 6.26 10.20 -10.42
N ILE A 199 5.74 10.97 -9.48
CA ILE A 199 5.88 10.68 -8.06
C ILE A 199 4.97 9.53 -7.65
N TYR A 200 3.67 9.66 -7.83
CA TYR A 200 2.70 8.72 -7.25
C TYR A 200 2.67 7.37 -7.97
N ASN A 201 2.89 7.33 -9.28
CA ASN A 201 2.75 6.11 -10.07
C ASN A 201 4.09 5.46 -10.43
N ASN A 202 5.23 6.11 -10.14
CA ASN A 202 6.55 5.59 -10.52
C ASN A 202 7.57 5.64 -9.37
N ILE A 203 7.85 6.80 -8.80
CA ILE A 203 8.86 6.92 -7.72
C ILE A 203 8.38 6.28 -6.42
N ASN A 204 7.16 6.56 -5.95
CA ASN A 204 6.64 5.98 -4.72
C ASN A 204 6.55 4.44 -4.77
N PRO A 205 6.03 3.81 -5.86
CA PRO A 205 6.11 2.36 -6.01
C PRO A 205 7.55 1.82 -6.05
N SER A 206 8.49 2.52 -6.69
CA SER A 206 9.91 2.11 -6.70
C SER A 206 10.54 2.12 -5.30
N LEU A 207 10.21 3.14 -4.49
CA LEU A 207 10.62 3.21 -3.08
C LEU A 207 9.98 2.08 -2.26
N LEU A 208 8.72 1.74 -2.53
CA LEU A 208 8.06 0.61 -1.89
C LEU A 208 8.67 -0.74 -2.28
N ILE A 209 9.08 -0.90 -3.53
CA ILE A 209 9.84 -2.08 -4.01
C ILE A 209 11.16 -2.19 -3.25
N ALA A 210 11.93 -1.09 -3.16
CA ALA A 210 13.16 -1.07 -2.37
C ALA A 210 12.91 -1.48 -0.91
N ALA A 211 11.83 -0.98 -0.28
CA ALA A 211 11.47 -1.36 1.09
C ALA A 211 11.03 -2.83 1.23
N ILE A 212 10.45 -3.44 0.18
CA ILE A 212 10.15 -4.87 0.17
C ILE A 212 11.47 -5.66 0.08
N TYR A 213 12.32 -5.35 -0.89
CA TYR A 213 13.61 -6.05 -1.03
C TYR A 213 14.52 -5.85 0.18
N GLN A 214 14.53 -4.68 0.81
CA GLN A 214 15.29 -4.46 2.06
C GLN A 214 14.94 -5.50 3.14
N GLN A 215 13.68 -5.96 3.16
CA GLN A 215 13.20 -6.95 4.12
C GLN A 215 13.45 -8.41 3.69
N TYR A 216 13.44 -8.70 2.38
CA TYR A 216 13.38 -10.08 1.88
C TYR A 216 14.51 -10.49 0.92
N ASP A 217 15.13 -9.55 0.19
CA ASP A 217 16.15 -9.83 -0.83
C ASP A 217 17.21 -8.71 -0.87
N ARG A 218 18.37 -8.96 -0.27
CA ARG A 218 19.45 -7.97 -0.12
C ARG A 218 20.09 -7.61 -1.46
N ASP A 219 20.23 -8.57 -2.36
CA ASP A 219 20.91 -8.36 -3.64
C ASP A 219 20.04 -7.48 -4.55
N GLN A 220 18.73 -7.73 -4.57
CA GLN A 220 17.78 -6.87 -5.25
C GLN A 220 17.70 -5.50 -4.59
N TYR A 221 17.72 -5.42 -3.26
CA TYR A 221 17.67 -4.14 -2.55
C TYR A 221 18.79 -3.19 -2.97
N SER A 222 20.05 -3.65 -2.97
CA SER A 222 21.20 -2.83 -3.39
C SER A 222 21.05 -2.36 -4.85
N THR A 223 20.58 -3.23 -5.73
CA THR A 223 20.34 -2.90 -7.15
C THR A 223 19.25 -1.84 -7.31
N THR A 224 18.12 -1.99 -6.62
CA THR A 224 17.00 -1.03 -6.67
C THR A 224 17.42 0.33 -6.10
N VAL A 225 18.18 0.36 -5.00
CA VAL A 225 18.71 1.60 -4.41
C VAL A 225 19.63 2.32 -5.39
N ASP A 226 20.59 1.62 -6.02
CA ASP A 226 21.51 2.25 -6.97
C ASP A 226 20.73 2.82 -8.18
N ASN A 227 19.70 2.13 -8.67
CA ASN A 227 18.81 2.64 -9.72
C ASN A 227 18.05 3.90 -9.27
N LEU A 228 17.53 3.93 -8.04
CA LEU A 228 16.85 5.10 -7.49
C LEU A 228 17.79 6.30 -7.35
N LEU A 229 19.04 6.09 -6.90
CA LEU A 229 20.06 7.13 -6.82
C LEU A 229 20.42 7.68 -8.21
N GLN A 230 20.51 6.83 -9.23
CA GLN A 230 20.70 7.28 -10.61
C GLN A 230 19.51 8.13 -11.10
N ARG A 231 18.27 7.76 -10.73
CA ARG A 231 17.08 8.55 -11.04
C ARG A 231 17.07 9.89 -10.33
N ALA A 232 17.46 9.94 -9.04
CA ALA A 232 17.61 11.19 -8.31
C ALA A 232 18.60 12.13 -9.03
N ARG A 233 19.76 11.60 -9.42
CA ARG A 233 20.76 12.34 -10.20
C ARG A 233 20.20 12.88 -11.52
N PHE A 234 19.41 12.08 -12.23
CA PHE A 234 18.75 12.52 -13.46
C PHE A 234 17.82 13.73 -13.20
N PHE A 235 16.97 13.67 -12.18
CA PHE A 235 16.06 14.77 -11.86
C PHE A 235 16.80 16.04 -11.44
N TYR A 236 17.89 15.92 -10.68
CA TYR A 236 18.75 17.08 -10.36
C TYR A 236 19.37 17.69 -11.62
N ALA A 237 19.83 16.87 -12.57
CA ALA A 237 20.39 17.37 -13.84
C ALA A 237 19.35 18.12 -14.70
N GLN A 238 18.06 17.79 -14.55
CA GLN A 238 16.94 18.48 -15.21
C GLN A 238 16.43 19.71 -14.42
N GLY A 239 17.04 20.05 -13.28
CA GLY A 239 16.61 21.16 -12.42
C GLY A 239 15.37 20.86 -11.58
N ILE A 240 14.97 19.59 -11.47
CA ILE A 240 13.77 19.15 -10.74
C ILE A 240 14.22 18.59 -9.39
N THR A 241 14.52 19.48 -8.45
CA THR A 241 15.14 19.09 -7.18
C THR A 241 14.20 18.28 -6.28
N TYR A 242 12.90 18.59 -6.31
CA TYR A 242 11.92 17.97 -5.41
C TYR A 242 11.86 16.44 -5.49
N VAL A 243 11.93 15.87 -6.70
CA VAL A 243 11.89 14.42 -6.89
C VAL A 243 13.19 13.76 -6.41
N GLY A 244 14.34 14.39 -6.68
CA GLY A 244 15.62 13.93 -6.15
C GLY A 244 15.64 13.96 -4.62
N ASP A 245 15.16 15.05 -4.02
CA ASP A 245 15.09 15.21 -2.56
C ASP A 245 14.17 14.17 -1.92
N LEU A 246 13.03 13.86 -2.55
CA LEU A 246 12.12 12.81 -2.09
C LEU A 246 12.81 11.44 -2.04
N ILE A 247 13.53 11.07 -3.11
CA ILE A 247 14.25 9.79 -3.19
C ILE A 247 15.36 9.73 -2.14
N LEU A 248 16.20 10.76 -2.06
CA LEU A 248 17.31 10.79 -1.13
C LEU A 248 16.83 10.74 0.32
N ARG A 249 15.79 11.51 0.65
CA ARG A 249 15.20 11.50 1.99
C ARG A 249 14.70 10.11 2.38
N GLU A 250 13.91 9.46 1.52
CA GLU A 250 13.36 8.14 1.86
C GLU A 250 14.44 7.06 1.96
N ILE A 251 15.43 7.06 1.06
CA ILE A 251 16.57 6.13 1.13
C ILE A 251 17.33 6.33 2.44
N THR A 252 17.68 7.58 2.78
CA THR A 252 18.40 7.88 4.03
C THR A 252 17.58 7.48 5.25
N ASP A 253 16.32 7.91 5.35
CA ASP A 253 15.47 7.65 6.51
C ASP A 253 15.20 6.15 6.69
N SER A 254 14.95 5.42 5.59
CA SER A 254 14.76 3.97 5.65
C SER A 254 16.04 3.27 6.10
N SER A 255 17.20 3.69 5.59
CA SER A 255 18.47 3.07 5.96
C SER A 255 18.84 3.31 7.41
N VAL A 256 18.58 4.52 7.93
CA VAL A 256 18.72 4.84 9.36
C VAL A 256 17.83 3.92 10.20
N ARG A 257 16.53 3.83 9.88
CA ARG A 257 15.59 2.97 10.61
C ARG A 257 16.03 1.49 10.59
N SER A 258 16.48 1.01 9.44
CA SER A 258 16.95 -0.37 9.26
C SER A 258 18.25 -0.66 10.01
N TYR A 259 19.21 0.26 9.99
CA TYR A 259 20.46 0.15 10.75
C TYR A 259 20.20 -0.04 12.25
N TYR A 260 19.33 0.80 12.83
CA TYR A 260 19.03 0.77 14.27
C TYR A 260 18.12 -0.38 14.69
N SER A 261 17.22 -0.84 13.81
CA SER A 261 16.38 -2.03 14.09
C SER A 261 17.12 -3.35 13.93
N THR A 262 18.23 -3.36 13.18
CA THR A 262 19.05 -4.56 12.98
C THR A 262 19.88 -4.89 14.22
N PRO A 263 19.88 -6.15 14.70
CA PRO A 263 20.72 -6.57 15.83
C PRO A 263 22.20 -6.28 15.61
N ALA A 264 22.93 -5.87 16.65
CA ALA A 264 24.35 -5.51 16.56
C ALA A 264 25.26 -6.66 16.08
N GLY A 265 24.79 -7.91 16.14
CA GLY A 265 25.51 -9.07 15.62
C GLY A 265 25.42 -9.26 14.10
N ASP A 266 24.44 -8.66 13.42
CA ASP A 266 24.36 -8.70 11.94
C ASP A 266 25.14 -7.53 11.35
N THR A 267 26.46 -7.68 11.37
CA THR A 267 27.42 -6.66 10.90
C THR A 267 27.34 -6.43 9.39
N ILE A 268 26.98 -7.46 8.62
CA ILE A 268 26.85 -7.37 7.16
C ILE A 268 25.70 -6.44 6.80
N PHE A 269 24.51 -6.66 7.38
CA PHE A 269 23.36 -5.83 7.07
C PHE A 269 23.58 -4.38 7.50
N ARG A 270 24.10 -4.15 8.71
CA ARG A 270 24.45 -2.81 9.18
C ARG A 270 25.43 -2.10 8.26
N SER A 271 26.44 -2.81 7.74
CA SER A 271 27.38 -2.24 6.77
C SER A 271 26.70 -1.85 5.46
N THR A 272 25.75 -2.64 4.97
CA THR A 272 24.98 -2.31 3.75
C THR A 272 24.12 -1.06 3.94
N GLU A 273 23.45 -0.95 5.09
CA GLU A 273 22.67 0.24 5.44
C GLU A 273 23.56 1.49 5.59
N GLU A 274 24.74 1.35 6.20
CA GLU A 274 25.72 2.43 6.32
C GLU A 274 26.25 2.90 4.96
N GLU A 275 26.59 1.97 4.07
CA GLU A 275 27.00 2.30 2.71
C GLU A 275 25.89 3.05 1.96
N THR A 276 24.64 2.59 2.09
CA THR A 276 23.48 3.19 1.46
C THR A 276 23.23 4.61 1.96
N MET A 277 23.31 4.83 3.28
CA MET A 277 23.25 6.15 3.89
C MET A 277 24.35 7.06 3.34
N GLN A 278 25.59 6.58 3.27
CA GLN A 278 26.72 7.37 2.81
C GLN A 278 26.57 7.78 1.33
N LYS A 279 26.11 6.87 0.47
CA LYS A 279 25.81 7.16 -0.94
C LYS A 279 24.78 8.29 -1.05
N ALA A 280 23.69 8.22 -0.29
CA ALA A 280 22.64 9.23 -0.29
C ALA A 280 23.15 10.59 0.23
N LEU A 281 23.87 10.62 1.37
CA LEU A 281 24.43 11.83 1.95
C LEU A 281 25.45 12.51 1.02
N ASN A 282 26.31 11.74 0.36
CA ASN A 282 27.25 12.27 -0.64
C ASN A 282 26.49 12.93 -1.81
N MET A 283 25.38 12.33 -2.25
CA MET A 283 24.55 12.91 -3.29
C MET A 283 23.84 14.19 -2.81
N MET A 284 23.35 14.24 -1.57
CA MET A 284 22.80 15.47 -0.97
C MET A 284 23.85 16.57 -0.92
N GLN A 285 25.10 16.27 -0.52
CA GLN A 285 26.19 17.25 -0.50
C GLN A 285 26.43 17.86 -1.88
N GLN A 286 26.33 17.05 -2.94
CA GLN A 286 26.57 17.50 -4.31
C GLN A 286 25.39 18.29 -4.90
N TYR A 287 24.15 17.85 -4.66
CA TYR A 287 22.97 18.34 -5.41
C TYR A 287 21.92 19.07 -4.55
N SER A 288 21.88 18.80 -3.24
CA SER A 288 20.89 19.39 -2.32
C SER A 288 21.48 19.70 -0.93
N PRO A 289 22.39 20.69 -0.80
CA PRO A 289 22.99 21.05 0.50
C PRO A 289 21.95 21.43 1.56
N LYS A 290 20.83 22.02 1.16
CA LYS A 290 19.72 22.36 2.05
C LYS A 290 19.03 21.14 2.66
N LEU A 291 18.94 20.04 1.91
CA LEU A 291 18.43 18.78 2.45
C LEU A 291 19.43 18.19 3.45
N LEU A 292 20.73 18.22 3.12
CA LEU A 292 21.79 17.76 4.02
C LEU A 292 21.79 18.51 5.36
N GLU A 293 21.58 19.82 5.35
CA GLU A 293 21.46 20.63 6.58
C GLU A 293 20.36 20.14 7.54
N GLN A 294 19.27 19.58 7.02
CA GLN A 294 18.19 19.03 7.84
C GLN A 294 18.63 17.81 8.63
N TYR A 295 19.56 17.01 8.09
CA TYR A 295 20.16 15.85 8.75
C TYR A 295 21.25 16.25 9.76
N SER A 296 22.00 17.32 9.49
CA SER A 296 22.97 17.85 10.44
C SER A 296 22.30 18.48 11.67
N ASN A 297 21.16 19.15 11.48
CA ASN A 297 20.43 19.83 12.55
C ASN A 297 19.49 18.92 13.37
N SER A 298 19.33 17.66 12.99
CA SER A 298 18.46 16.68 13.65
C SER A 298 19.20 15.69 14.56
N SER A 299 20.49 15.95 14.86
CA SER A 299 21.19 15.20 15.91
C SER A 299 20.48 15.39 17.26
N PRO A 300 20.14 14.32 18.01
CA PRO A 300 19.53 14.47 19.32
C PRO A 300 20.52 15.21 20.22
N THR A 301 20.10 16.33 20.80
CA THR A 301 20.67 16.78 22.07
C THR A 301 20.58 15.62 23.05
N GLU A 302 21.74 15.27 23.62
CA GLU A 302 21.96 14.26 24.67
C GLU A 302 20.88 14.24 25.77
#